data_AF-A0A922YUR5-F1
#
_entry.id   AF-A0A922YUR5-F1
#
_cell.length_a   1.000
_cell.length_b   1.000
_cell.length_c   1.000
_cell.angle_alpha   90.00
_cell.angle_beta   90.00
_cell.angle_gamma   90.00
#
_symmetry.space_group_name_H-M   'P 1'
#
loop_
_entity.id
_entity.type
_entity.pdbx_description
1 polymer ?
#
loop_
_entity_poly.entity_id
_entity_poly.type
_entity_poly.pdbx_seq_one_letter_code
_entity_poly.pdbx_strand_id
1 'polypeptide(L)'
;MDTNDRKSSPDSGPADAVGQTAAERKAVWRKQLVDKRQKLADSAWRNDLLQRVMRVWLIERSDAVIGAYWPIKGEFDPLPALFRWQEAGLEEDAQGAQRHRRISLPVVNKVDKTL
;
A
#
# COMPACT_ATOMS: atom_id res chain seq x y z
N MET A 1 5.37 52.20 7.42
CA MET A 1 4.22 52.44 6.52
C MET A 1 4.61 51.83 5.18
N ASP A 2 4.19 50.65 4.74
CA ASP A 2 3.11 49.77 5.20
C ASP A 2 3.35 48.32 4.71
N THR A 3 3.07 47.39 5.63
CA THR A 3 2.57 46.01 5.50
C THR A 3 2.85 45.13 4.27
N ASN A 4 3.75 44.16 4.48
CA ASN A 4 3.58 42.70 4.38
C ASN A 4 2.24 42.15 3.80
N ASP A 5 2.26 41.61 2.57
CA ASP A 5 1.22 40.75 2.00
C ASP A 5 1.76 39.32 1.74
N ARG A 6 2.07 38.59 2.82
CA ARG A 6 2.07 37.12 2.79
C ARG A 6 0.61 36.65 2.80
N LYS A 7 0.04 36.40 1.63
CA LYS A 7 -1.15 35.53 1.53
C LYS A 7 -0.74 34.09 1.82
N SER A 8 -0.73 33.76 3.09
CA SER A 8 -0.89 32.38 3.57
C SER A 8 -2.26 31.89 3.14
N SER A 9 -2.31 30.96 2.18
CA SER A 9 -3.52 30.16 1.96
C SER A 9 -3.80 29.35 3.23
N PRO A 10 -5.02 29.37 3.79
CA PRO A 10 -5.36 28.38 4.80
C PRO A 10 -5.63 27.07 4.04
N ASP A 11 -4.71 26.11 4.14
CA ASP A 11 -5.09 24.71 4.03
C ASP A 11 -5.93 24.41 5.27
N SER A 12 -7.21 24.78 5.19
CA SER A 12 -8.19 24.45 6.20
C SER A 12 -8.46 22.94 6.10
N GLY A 13 -7.63 22.16 6.80
CA GLY A 13 -8.02 20.86 7.32
C GLY A 13 -9.38 20.99 8.01
N PRO A 14 -10.17 19.90 8.10
CA PRO A 14 -11.57 20.00 8.50
C PRO A 14 -11.66 20.66 9.86
N ALA A 15 -12.24 21.87 9.87
CA ALA A 15 -12.46 22.66 11.05
C ALA A 15 -13.29 21.85 12.06
N ASP A 16 -12.77 21.80 13.29
CA ASP A 16 -13.52 21.73 14.54
C ASP A 16 -14.59 20.64 14.66
N ALA A 17 -14.12 19.43 14.94
CA ALA A 17 -14.94 18.40 15.55
C ALA A 17 -14.85 18.45 17.08
N VAL A 18 -15.28 19.56 17.69
CA VAL A 18 -15.51 19.60 19.14
C VAL A 18 -16.65 18.60 19.44
N GLY A 19 -16.29 17.46 20.03
CA GLY A 19 -17.24 16.41 20.43
C GLY A 19 -17.20 15.10 19.62
N GLN A 20 -16.41 14.98 18.55
CA GLN A 20 -16.25 13.68 17.88
C GLN A 20 -15.18 12.82 18.58
N THR A 21 -15.44 11.52 18.62
CA THR A 21 -14.47 10.50 19.02
C THR A 21 -13.42 10.29 17.92
N ALA A 22 -12.28 9.70 18.28
CA ALA A 22 -11.24 9.34 17.30
C ALA A 22 -11.75 8.34 16.25
N ALA A 23 -12.67 7.46 16.62
CA ALA A 23 -13.27 6.49 15.73
C ALA A 23 -14.12 7.15 14.64
N GLU A 24 -14.92 8.15 15.01
CA GLU A 24 -15.75 8.92 14.08
C GLU A 24 -14.89 9.73 13.10
N ARG A 25 -13.84 10.42 13.59
CA ARG A 25 -12.88 11.10 12.72
C ARG A 25 -12.21 10.14 11.73
N LYS A 26 -11.78 8.96 12.19
CA LYS A 26 -11.18 7.92 11.34
C LYS A 26 -12.18 7.41 10.29
N ALA A 27 -13.46 7.27 10.64
CA ALA A 27 -14.50 6.85 9.70
C ALA A 27 -14.71 7.89 8.59
N VAL A 28 -14.78 9.18 8.95
CA VAL A 28 -14.88 10.29 7.99
C VAL A 28 -13.68 10.30 7.04
N TRP A 29 -12.46 10.25 7.59
CA TRP A 29 -11.24 10.23 6.76
C TRP A 29 -11.16 9.00 5.87
N ARG A 30 -11.51 7.81 6.37
CA ARG A 30 -11.53 6.59 5.56
C ARG A 30 -12.45 6.75 4.36
N LYS A 31 -13.66 7.28 4.55
CA LYS A 31 -14.61 7.52 3.46
C LYS A 31 -14.00 8.44 2.39
N GLN A 32 -13.45 9.58 2.83
CA GLN A 32 -12.83 10.55 1.91
C GLN A 32 -11.64 9.95 1.13
N LEU A 33 -10.77 9.18 1.80
CA LEU A 33 -9.61 8.57 1.16
C LEU A 33 -9.99 7.47 0.17
N VAL A 34 -10.98 6.64 0.51
CA VAL A 34 -11.51 5.61 -0.39
C VAL A 34 -12.12 6.26 -1.64
N ASP A 35 -12.91 7.33 -1.47
CA ASP A 35 -13.51 8.05 -2.59
C ASP A 35 -12.43 8.66 -3.50
N LYS A 36 -11.40 9.28 -2.93
CA LYS A 36 -10.25 9.81 -3.69
C LYS A 36 -9.51 8.70 -4.44
N ARG A 37 -9.26 7.57 -3.80
CA ARG A 37 -8.58 6.41 -4.40
C ARG A 37 -9.38 5.85 -5.59
N GLN A 38 -10.68 5.69 -5.44
CA GLN A 38 -11.54 5.17 -6.52
C GLN A 38 -11.63 6.11 -7.72
N LYS A 39 -11.47 7.42 -7.51
CA LYS A 39 -11.52 8.45 -8.57
C LYS A 39 -10.16 8.76 -9.19
N LEU A 40 -9.10 8.03 -8.82
CA LEU A 40 -7.75 8.27 -9.31
C LEU A 40 -7.60 7.71 -10.74
N ALA A 41 -7.73 8.58 -11.74
CA ALA A 41 -7.75 8.21 -13.15
C ALA A 41 -6.45 7.55 -13.64
N ASP A 42 -5.29 7.96 -13.12
CA ASP A 42 -3.96 7.46 -13.46
C ASP A 42 -3.48 6.32 -12.54
N SER A 43 -4.40 5.70 -11.77
CA SER A 43 -4.08 4.63 -10.82
C SER A 43 -3.35 3.45 -11.46
N ALA A 44 -3.76 3.01 -12.66
CA ALA A 44 -3.10 1.90 -13.36
C ALA A 44 -1.64 2.21 -13.70
N TRP A 45 -1.36 3.42 -14.20
CA TRP A 45 -0.01 3.86 -14.55
C TRP A 45 0.87 3.99 -13.30
N ARG A 46 0.35 4.58 -12.23
CA ARG A 46 1.05 4.66 -10.94
C ARG A 46 1.34 3.28 -10.36
N ASN A 47 0.39 2.35 -10.48
CA ASN A 47 0.59 0.97 -10.03
C ASN A 47 1.72 0.29 -10.82
N ASP A 48 1.79 0.44 -12.14
CA ASP A 48 2.90 -0.12 -12.94
C ASP A 48 4.25 0.46 -12.51
N LEU A 49 4.35 1.77 -12.30
CA LEU A 49 5.57 2.40 -11.79
C LEU A 49 5.98 1.88 -10.42
N LEU A 50 5.04 1.79 -9.49
CA LEU A 50 5.29 1.24 -8.16
C LEU A 50 5.73 -0.23 -8.22
N GLN A 51 5.14 -1.03 -9.10
CA GLN A 51 5.56 -2.42 -9.31
C GLN A 51 7.00 -2.50 -9.86
N ARG A 52 7.41 -1.59 -10.76
CA ARG A 52 8.80 -1.54 -11.26
C ARG A 52 9.79 -1.27 -10.13
N VAL A 53 9.50 -0.25 -9.30
CA VAL A 53 10.34 0.10 -8.15
C VAL A 53 10.40 -1.07 -7.15
N MET A 54 9.25 -1.69 -6.87
CA MET A 54 9.16 -2.84 -5.97
C MET A 54 9.99 -4.02 -6.47
N ARG A 55 9.95 -4.33 -7.78
CA ARG A 55 10.77 -5.41 -8.35
C ARG A 55 12.26 -5.17 -8.15
N VAL A 56 12.75 -3.95 -8.35
CA VAL A 56 14.16 -3.62 -8.12
C VAL A 56 14.51 -3.77 -6.64
N TRP A 57 13.65 -3.26 -5.76
CA TRP A 57 13.83 -3.37 -4.31
C TRP A 57 13.86 -4.84 -3.82
N LEU A 58 13.15 -5.75 -4.50
CA LEU A 58 13.10 -7.17 -4.15
C LEU A 58 14.34 -7.98 -4.57
N ILE A 59 15.17 -7.48 -5.50
CA ILE A 59 16.35 -8.22 -6.01
C ILE A 59 17.36 -8.50 -4.89
N GLU A 60 17.69 -7.48 -4.10
CA GLU A 60 18.71 -7.56 -3.05
C GLU A 60 18.15 -8.07 -1.72
N ARG A 61 16.85 -8.40 -1.68
CA ARG A 61 16.16 -8.79 -0.45
C ARG A 61 16.57 -10.22 -0.06
N SER A 62 17.19 -10.37 1.11
CA SER A 62 17.67 -11.66 1.65
C SER A 62 16.59 -12.49 2.32
N ASP A 63 15.40 -11.95 2.55
CA ASP A 63 14.31 -12.64 3.21
C ASP A 63 13.88 -13.89 2.44
N ALA A 64 13.52 -14.97 3.15
CA ALA A 64 12.95 -16.16 2.52
C ALA A 64 11.41 -16.10 2.43
N VAL A 65 10.75 -15.25 3.23
CA VAL A 65 9.28 -15.17 3.29
C VAL A 65 8.83 -13.72 3.33
N ILE A 66 7.78 -13.40 2.55
CA ILE A 66 7.15 -12.08 2.55
C ILE A 66 5.66 -12.24 2.83
N GLY A 67 5.17 -11.57 3.88
CA GLY A 67 3.74 -11.39 4.10
C GLY A 67 3.18 -10.32 3.18
N ALA A 68 2.08 -10.62 2.52
CA ALA A 68 1.37 -9.70 1.62
C ALA A 68 -0.12 -9.68 1.95
N TYR A 69 -0.86 -8.78 1.32
CA TYR A 69 -2.31 -8.64 1.49
C TYR A 69 -3.01 -8.87 0.14
N TRP A 70 -4.33 -9.09 0.21
CA TRP A 70 -5.18 -9.10 -0.98
C TRP A 70 -5.59 -7.67 -1.35
N PRO A 71 -5.17 -7.13 -2.50
CA PRO A 71 -5.52 -5.77 -2.89
C PRO A 71 -7.01 -5.62 -3.16
N ILE A 72 -7.59 -4.52 -2.69
CA ILE A 72 -8.99 -4.17 -2.97
C ILE A 72 -9.09 -3.15 -4.13
N LYS A 73 -10.31 -2.90 -4.59
CA LYS A 73 -10.56 -2.04 -5.76
C LYS A 73 -9.86 -0.67 -5.64
N GLY A 74 -9.07 -0.35 -6.66
CA GLY A 74 -8.31 0.90 -6.80
C GLY A 74 -7.04 0.99 -5.95
N GLU A 75 -6.66 -0.09 -5.25
CA GLU A 75 -5.42 -0.15 -4.48
C GLU A 75 -4.22 -0.53 -5.37
N PHE A 76 -3.02 -0.30 -4.86
CA PHE A 76 -1.81 -0.87 -5.40
C PHE A 76 -1.83 -2.40 -5.28
N ASP A 77 -1.47 -3.08 -6.37
CA ASP A 77 -1.33 -4.53 -6.40
C ASP A 77 0.16 -4.93 -6.39
N PRO A 78 0.69 -5.42 -5.25
CA PRO A 78 2.06 -5.89 -5.13
C PRO A 78 2.26 -7.32 -5.64
N LEU A 79 1.19 -8.10 -5.82
CA LEU A 79 1.28 -9.54 -6.04
C LEU A 79 2.09 -9.91 -7.29
N PRO A 80 1.95 -9.23 -8.45
CA PRO A 80 2.74 -9.55 -9.62
C PRO A 80 4.25 -9.45 -9.39
N ALA A 81 4.70 -8.46 -8.59
CA ALA A 81 6.13 -8.33 -8.26
C ALA A 81 6.59 -9.43 -7.29
N LEU A 82 5.73 -9.77 -6.31
CA LEU A 82 6.02 -10.79 -5.30
C LEU A 82 6.04 -12.21 -5.88
N PHE A 83 5.13 -12.54 -6.81
CA PHE A 83 5.13 -13.83 -7.50
C PHE A 83 6.42 -14.03 -8.30
N ARG A 84 6.83 -13.02 -9.08
CA ARG A 84 8.10 -13.08 -9.82
C ARG A 84 9.31 -13.22 -8.92
N TRP A 85 9.31 -12.54 -7.77
CA TRP A 85 10.38 -12.66 -6.78
C TRP A 85 10.43 -14.07 -6.18
N GLN A 86 9.27 -14.68 -5.93
CA GLN A 86 9.15 -16.05 -5.47
C GLN A 86 9.70 -17.05 -6.49
N GLU A 87 9.30 -16.92 -7.76
CA GLU A 87 9.76 -17.77 -8.87
C GLU A 87 11.28 -17.67 -9.09
N ALA A 88 11.85 -16.46 -9.03
CA ALA A 88 13.30 -16.26 -9.16
C ALA A 88 14.11 -17.00 -8.08
N GLY A 89 13.55 -17.19 -6.88
CA GLY A 89 14.20 -17.99 -5.82
C GLY A 89 14.16 -19.51 -6.05
N LEU A 90 13.37 -19.98 -7.02
CA LEU A 90 13.37 -21.38 -7.46
C LEU A 90 14.35 -21.62 -8.63
N GLU A 91 14.65 -20.57 -9.40
CA GLU A 91 15.54 -20.63 -10.57
C GLU A 91 17.01 -20.33 -10.24
N GLU A 92 17.29 -19.53 -9.20
CA GLU A 92 18.63 -19.04 -8.84
C GLU A 92 19.64 -20.12 -8.37
N ASP A 93 19.28 -21.41 -8.40
CA ASP A 93 20.12 -22.47 -7.83
C ASP A 93 20.46 -23.59 -8.79
N ALA A 94 21.01 -23.18 -9.92
CA ALA A 94 21.93 -24.07 -10.62
C ALA A 94 23.28 -24.24 -9.88
N GLN A 95 23.63 -23.42 -8.86
CA GLN A 95 24.99 -23.46 -8.28
C GLN A 95 25.20 -23.25 -6.76
N GLY A 96 24.21 -23.28 -5.85
CA GLY A 96 24.64 -23.35 -4.44
C GLY A 96 23.67 -23.44 -3.28
N ALA A 97 22.46 -22.86 -3.31
CA ALA A 97 21.58 -22.95 -2.15
C ALA A 97 20.17 -22.47 -2.47
N GLN A 98 19.29 -23.38 -2.93
CA GLN A 98 17.85 -23.13 -3.13
C GLN A 98 17.26 -22.28 -2.01
N ARG A 99 17.12 -20.98 -2.27
CA ARG A 99 16.42 -20.07 -1.39
C ARG A 99 14.96 -20.17 -1.77
N HIS A 100 14.27 -21.14 -1.15
CA HIS A 100 12.83 -21.34 -1.31
C HIS A 100 12.07 -20.10 -0.82
N ARG A 101 11.96 -19.10 -1.69
CA ARG A 101 11.20 -17.88 -1.45
C ARG A 101 9.72 -18.22 -1.37
N ARG A 102 8.99 -17.60 -0.45
CA ARG A 102 7.56 -17.83 -0.25
C ARG A 102 6.84 -16.52 0.00
N ILE A 103 5.59 -16.46 -0.45
CA ILE A 103 4.67 -15.38 -0.09
C ILE A 103 3.58 -15.95 0.81
N SER A 104 3.17 -15.20 1.83
CA SER A 104 2.05 -15.55 2.70
C SER A 104 0.94 -14.51 2.57
N LEU A 105 -0.30 -14.99 2.49
CA LEU A 105 -1.50 -14.14 2.38
C LEU A 105 -2.42 -14.42 3.56
N PRO A 106 -2.99 -13.39 4.20
CA PRO A 106 -3.89 -13.57 5.32
C PRO A 106 -5.21 -14.20 4.86
N VAL A 107 -5.74 -15.10 5.69
CA VAL A 107 -7.04 -15.73 5.49
C VAL A 107 -7.88 -15.44 6.72
N VAL A 108 -8.92 -14.62 6.56
CA VAL A 108 -9.85 -14.33 7.67
C VAL A 108 -10.80 -15.50 7.83
N ASN A 109 -10.87 -16.05 9.04
CA ASN A 109 -11.95 -16.95 9.42
C ASN A 109 -13.24 -16.14 9.57
N LYS A 110 -14.21 -16.37 8.68
CA LYS A 110 -15.48 -15.61 8.68
C LYS A 110 -16.43 -16.01 9.83
N VAL A 111 -16.26 -17.21 10.41
CA VAL A 111 -17.06 -17.70 11.54
C VAL A 111 -16.59 -17.04 12.83
N ASP A 112 -15.28 -17.11 13.08
CA ASP A 112 -14.68 -16.61 14.32
C ASP A 112 -14.26 -15.14 14.24
N LYS A 113 -14.30 -14.55 13.04
CA LYS A 113 -13.84 -13.18 12.72
C LYS A 113 -12.40 -12.91 13.16
N THR A 114 -11.58 -13.97 13.18
CA THR A 114 -10.16 -13.93 13.49
C THR A 114 -9.32 -13.98 12.21
N LEU A 115 -8.13 -13.39 12.28
CA LEU A 115 -7.06 -13.55 11.29
C LEU A 115 -6.21 -14.78 11.62
#